data_AF-A0A8T5E4S5-F1
#
_entry.id   AF-A0A8T5E4S5-F1
#
_cell.length_a   1.000
_cell.length_b   1.000
_cell.length_c   1.000
_cell.angle_alpha   90.00
_cell.angle_beta   90.00
_cell.angle_gamma   90.00
#
_symmetry.space_group_name_H-M   'P 1'
#
loop_
_entity.id
_entity.type
_entity.pdbx_description
1 polymer ?
#
loop_
_entity_poly.entity_id
_entity_poly.type
_entity_poly.pdbx_seq_one_letter_code
_entity_poly.pdbx_strand_id
1 'polypeptide(L)'
;MANRSSYVSIGIAIFPLLCLTALRAVLPVVDEVLSKDLFSQIITYSIVLILGLFMLSKYRVIKDHEYHRSKAIRKLSKTYKLEDKGLWENSDEILNKLEIKAKSNFNDDRFNSAMKGFVGSLNKERNEDTMEEEVFELINNDDDDDDNNNNNNNNNNKESDKINFIIQLYFKIKNLLSMLIEKSASKKLNNNKVLINSSQNNKKWDIKSTKSTSKVTICVSCNSLNDMDSNYCVSCGIYL
;
A
#
# COMPACT_ATOMS: atom_id res chain seq x y z
N MET A 1 12.72 0.07 9.26
CA MET A 1 12.45 -1.38 9.10
C MET A 1 13.21 -2.11 10.18
N ALA A 2 12.63 -2.21 11.37
CA ALA A 2 13.15 -3.12 12.37
C ALA A 2 12.92 -4.55 11.86
N ASN A 3 14.00 -5.27 11.54
CA ASN A 3 13.88 -6.66 11.08
C ASN A 3 13.48 -7.52 12.30
N ARG A 4 12.27 -8.09 12.29
CA ARG A 4 11.91 -9.17 13.21
C ARG A 4 12.85 -10.35 12.99
N SER A 5 13.10 -11.14 14.04
CA SER A 5 14.00 -12.29 13.97
C SER A 5 13.56 -13.25 12.85
N SER A 6 14.48 -13.55 11.93
CA SER A 6 14.22 -14.40 10.77
C SER A 6 13.74 -15.79 11.17
N TYR A 7 14.22 -16.29 12.30
CA TYR A 7 13.83 -17.61 12.85
C TYR A 7 12.35 -17.68 13.24
N VAL A 8 11.81 -16.65 13.90
CA VAL A 8 10.39 -16.62 14.27
C VAL A 8 9.52 -16.53 13.02
N SER A 9 9.97 -15.75 12.04
CA SER A 9 9.31 -15.64 10.74
C SER A 9 9.20 -17.01 10.03
N ILE A 10 10.30 -17.76 9.96
CA ILE A 10 10.35 -19.10 9.36
C ILE A 10 9.49 -20.08 10.15
N GLY A 11 9.52 -20.02 11.49
CA GLY A 11 8.68 -20.85 12.35
C GLY A 11 7.18 -20.67 12.05
N ILE A 12 6.73 -19.43 11.87
CA ILE A 12 5.33 -19.12 11.51
C ILE A 12 4.95 -19.70 10.15
N ALA A 13 5.86 -19.69 9.17
CA ALA A 13 5.58 -20.27 7.85
C ALA A 13 5.46 -21.81 7.88
N ILE A 14 6.25 -22.46 8.73
CA ILE A 14 6.29 -23.93 8.87
C ILE A 14 5.17 -24.44 9.81
N PHE A 15 4.65 -23.60 10.70
CA PHE A 15 3.68 -23.98 11.71
C PHE A 15 2.42 -24.69 11.17
N PRO A 16 1.74 -24.21 10.10
CA PRO A 16 0.56 -24.89 9.57
C PRO A 16 0.88 -26.29 9.02
N LEU A 17 2.07 -26.49 8.46
CA LEU A 17 2.53 -27.80 7.98
C LEU A 17 2.75 -28.76 9.16
N LEU A 18 3.38 -28.28 10.23
CA LEU A 18 3.55 -29.06 11.46
C LEU A 18 2.21 -29.45 12.06
N CYS A 19 1.26 -28.52 12.12
CA CYS A 19 -0.09 -28.79 12.60
C CYS A 19 -0.79 -29.87 11.78
N LEU A 20 -0.69 -29.85 10.45
CA LEU A 20 -1.28 -30.88 9.59
C LEU A 20 -0.61 -32.25 9.81
N THR A 21 0.72 -32.29 9.93
CA THR A 21 1.44 -33.54 10.22
C THR A 21 1.09 -34.12 11.58
N ALA A 22 0.91 -33.26 12.59
CA ALA A 22 0.48 -33.68 13.91
C ALA A 22 -0.97 -34.22 13.87
N LEU A 23 -1.87 -33.55 13.15
CA LEU A 23 -3.25 -34.01 12.98
C LEU A 23 -3.32 -35.39 12.31
N ARG A 24 -2.46 -35.63 11.32
CA ARG A 24 -2.32 -36.93 10.65
C ARG A 24 -1.86 -38.03 11.62
N ALA A 25 -0.96 -37.72 12.55
CA ALA A 25 -0.52 -38.68 13.57
C ALA A 25 -1.60 -38.99 14.62
N VAL A 26 -2.48 -38.03 14.94
CA VAL A 26 -3.54 -38.19 15.94
C VAL A 26 -4.79 -38.86 15.35
N LEU A 27 -5.14 -38.56 14.10
CA LEU A 27 -6.38 -39.02 13.47
C LEU A 27 -6.08 -39.99 12.31
N PRO A 28 -6.23 -41.32 12.51
CA PRO A 28 -5.96 -42.30 11.46
C PRO A 28 -6.90 -42.17 10.25
N VAL A 29 -8.11 -41.65 10.47
CA VAL A 29 -9.07 -41.37 9.38
C VAL A 29 -8.53 -40.33 8.39
N VAL A 30 -7.79 -39.33 8.88
CA VAL A 30 -7.20 -38.28 8.02
C VAL A 30 -6.00 -38.86 7.27
N ASP A 31 -5.20 -39.70 7.94
CA ASP A 31 -4.08 -40.41 7.34
C ASP A 31 -4.51 -41.28 6.16
N GLU A 32 -5.56 -42.09 6.36
CA GLU A 32 -6.10 -43.02 5.36
C GLU A 32 -6.63 -42.29 4.11
N VAL A 33 -7.38 -41.20 4.31
CA VAL A 33 -7.93 -40.39 3.21
C VAL A 33 -6.82 -39.69 2.41
N LEU A 34 -5.79 -39.15 3.07
CA LEU A 34 -4.69 -38.48 2.38
C LEU A 34 -3.68 -39.46 1.77
N SER A 35 -3.50 -40.67 2.32
CA SER A 35 -2.59 -41.67 1.75
C SER A 35 -3.12 -42.34 0.49
N LYS A 36 -4.43 -42.28 0.26
CA LYS A 36 -5.08 -42.97 -0.85
C LYS A 36 -4.67 -42.42 -2.22
N ASP A 37 -4.54 -41.09 -2.33
CA ASP A 37 -4.24 -40.41 -3.60
C ASP A 37 -3.09 -39.40 -3.45
N LEU A 38 -2.02 -39.59 -4.24
CA LEU A 38 -0.87 -38.68 -4.29
C LEU A 38 -1.25 -37.24 -4.69
N PHE A 39 -2.20 -37.09 -5.61
CA PHE A 39 -2.68 -35.77 -6.03
C PHE A 39 -3.39 -35.03 -4.89
N SER A 40 -4.25 -35.73 -4.14
CA SER A 40 -4.96 -35.16 -2.98
C SER A 40 -3.97 -34.71 -1.91
N GLN A 41 -2.94 -35.52 -1.65
CA GLN A 41 -1.85 -35.15 -0.75
C GLN A 41 -1.14 -33.87 -1.23
N ILE A 42 -0.71 -33.79 -2.49
CA ILE A 42 0.00 -32.61 -3.01
C ILE A 42 -0.86 -31.34 -2.91
N ILE A 43 -2.15 -31.45 -3.23
CA ILE A 43 -3.08 -30.31 -3.18
C ILE A 43 -3.26 -29.83 -1.74
N THR A 44 -3.50 -30.73 -0.78
CA THR A 44 -3.70 -30.37 0.62
C THR A 44 -2.46 -29.73 1.23
N TYR A 45 -1.27 -30.28 1.01
CA TYR A 45 -0.03 -29.67 1.47
C TYR A 45 0.26 -28.32 0.78
N SER A 46 -0.11 -28.16 -0.50
CA SER A 46 0.02 -26.86 -1.19
C SER A 46 -0.87 -25.79 -0.58
N ILE A 47 -2.12 -26.11 -0.25
CA ILE A 47 -3.05 -25.17 0.42
C ILE A 47 -2.50 -24.73 1.77
N VAL A 48 -2.00 -25.69 2.57
CA VAL A 48 -1.41 -25.40 3.89
C VAL A 48 -0.12 -24.58 3.77
N LEU A 49 0.71 -24.83 2.76
CA LEU A 49 1.89 -24.02 2.46
C LEU A 49 1.49 -22.58 2.10
N ILE A 50 0.49 -22.40 1.24
CA ILE A 50 -0.03 -21.07 0.87
C ILE A 50 -0.52 -20.32 2.11
N LEU A 51 -1.22 -21.00 3.02
CA LEU A 51 -1.67 -20.41 4.28
C LEU A 51 -0.50 -19.96 5.17
N GLY A 52 0.54 -20.79 5.29
CA GLY A 52 1.78 -20.42 5.99
C GLY A 52 2.48 -19.22 5.36
N LEU A 53 2.53 -19.14 4.02
CA LEU A 53 3.10 -18.01 3.30
C LEU A 53 2.28 -16.72 3.47
N PHE A 54 0.95 -16.84 3.55
CA PHE A 54 0.06 -15.72 3.83
C PHE A 54 0.30 -15.17 5.24
N MET A 55 0.40 -16.04 6.25
CA MET A 55 0.76 -15.65 7.62
C MET A 55 2.13 -14.99 7.68
N LEU A 56 3.13 -15.54 6.98
CA LEU A 56 4.47 -14.96 6.88
C LEU A 56 4.44 -13.53 6.31
N SER A 57 3.66 -13.35 5.24
CA SER A 57 3.51 -12.05 4.58
C SER A 57 2.93 -11.01 5.54
N LYS A 58 1.91 -11.40 6.32
CA LYS A 58 1.32 -10.55 7.37
C LYS A 58 2.30 -10.26 8.51
N TYR A 59 3.00 -11.27 9.01
CA TYR A 59 3.96 -11.13 10.11
C TYR A 59 5.13 -10.19 9.76
N ARG A 60 5.57 -10.19 8.50
CA ARG A 60 6.66 -9.35 8.02
C ARG A 60 6.28 -7.87 7.89
N VAL A 61 4.99 -7.55 7.80
CA VAL A 61 4.51 -6.17 7.71
C VAL A 61 4.51 -5.54 9.10
N ILE A 62 5.56 -4.81 9.41
CA ILE A 62 5.67 -4.00 10.62
C ILE A 62 5.38 -2.56 10.24
N LYS A 63 4.34 -1.99 10.86
CA LYS A 63 4.07 -0.56 10.79
C LYS A 63 4.97 0.11 11.82
N ASP A 64 6.20 0.41 11.44
CA ASP A 64 7.13 1.19 12.30
C ASP A 64 6.52 2.58 12.60
N HIS A 65 6.99 3.26 13.65
CA HIS A 65 6.57 4.66 13.91
C HIS A 65 6.80 5.57 12.69
N GLU A 66 7.88 5.33 11.95
CA GLU A 66 8.19 6.03 10.71
C GLU A 66 7.16 5.75 9.60
N TYR A 67 6.55 4.57 9.59
CA TYR A 67 5.44 4.25 8.70
C TYR A 67 4.20 5.07 9.05
N HIS A 68 3.88 5.24 10.33
CA HIS A 68 2.77 6.07 10.77
C HIS A 68 3.00 7.56 10.45
N ARG A 69 4.21 8.06 10.71
CA ARG A 69 4.62 9.42 10.34
C ARG A 69 4.52 9.64 8.83
N SER A 70 5.07 8.72 8.04
CA SER A 70 4.98 8.77 6.58
C SER A 70 3.54 8.67 6.08
N LYS A 71 2.69 7.86 6.72
CA LYS A 71 1.26 7.75 6.40
C LYS A 71 0.54 9.08 6.67
N ALA A 72 0.85 9.76 7.77
CA ALA A 72 0.31 11.08 8.09
C ALA A 72 0.75 12.14 7.05
N ILE A 73 2.04 12.20 6.72
CA ILE A 73 2.57 13.11 5.69
C ILE A 73 1.94 12.81 4.33
N ARG A 74 1.76 11.53 3.97
CA ARG A 74 1.15 11.15 2.70
C ARG A 74 -0.31 11.58 2.59
N LYS A 75 -1.06 11.63 3.71
CA LYS A 75 -2.43 12.20 3.73
C LYS A 75 -2.43 13.69 3.36
N LEU A 76 -1.39 14.43 3.74
CA LEU A 76 -1.21 15.86 3.43
C LEU A 76 -0.57 16.11 2.05
N SER A 77 -0.05 15.09 1.37
CA SER A 77 0.60 15.27 0.06
C SER A 77 -0.28 15.97 -0.99
N LYS A 78 -1.60 15.80 -0.91
CA LYS A 78 -2.55 16.48 -1.81
C LYS A 78 -2.65 17.97 -1.52
N THR A 79 -2.65 18.39 -0.25
CA THR A 79 -2.71 19.81 0.12
C THR A 79 -1.41 20.49 -0.27
N TYR A 80 -0.26 19.88 0.00
CA TYR A 80 1.05 20.39 -0.46
C TYR A 80 1.12 20.54 -1.98
N LYS A 81 0.63 19.54 -2.72
CA LYS A 81 0.59 19.62 -4.20
C LYS A 81 -0.33 20.74 -4.71
N LEU A 82 -1.35 21.13 -3.95
CA LEU A 82 -2.22 22.26 -4.31
C LEU A 82 -1.59 23.59 -3.90
N GLU A 83 -0.94 23.64 -2.75
CA GLU A 83 -0.14 24.77 -2.30
C GLU A 83 0.95 25.12 -3.31
N ASP A 84 1.74 24.13 -3.77
CA ASP A 84 2.76 24.28 -4.80
C ASP A 84 2.21 24.81 -6.15
N LYS A 85 0.91 24.59 -6.40
CA LYS A 85 0.22 25.09 -7.59
C LYS A 85 -0.30 26.52 -7.43
N GLY A 86 0.03 27.19 -6.32
CA GLY A 86 -0.44 28.53 -6.02
C GLY A 86 -1.90 28.57 -5.59
N LEU A 87 -2.37 27.57 -4.81
CA LEU A 87 -3.74 27.56 -4.26
C LEU A 87 -4.05 28.87 -3.49
N TRP A 88 -3.08 29.39 -2.75
CA TRP A 88 -3.24 30.60 -1.94
C TRP A 88 -3.07 31.88 -2.77
N GLU A 89 -2.11 31.88 -3.68
CA GLU A 89 -1.83 33.03 -4.56
C GLU A 89 -3.02 33.32 -5.48
N ASN A 90 -3.73 32.27 -5.92
CA ASN A 90 -4.89 32.37 -6.81
C ASN A 90 -6.21 32.07 -6.08
N SER A 91 -6.29 32.34 -4.77
CA SER A 91 -7.46 32.01 -3.95
C SER A 91 -8.76 32.56 -4.54
N ASP A 92 -8.75 33.80 -5.04
CA ASP A 92 -9.95 34.46 -5.58
C ASP A 92 -10.44 33.82 -6.88
N GLU A 93 -9.52 33.45 -7.78
CA GLU A 93 -9.85 32.75 -9.03
C GLU A 93 -10.39 31.34 -8.74
N ILE A 94 -9.76 30.64 -7.81
CA ILE A 94 -10.15 29.28 -7.41
C ILE A 94 -11.51 29.32 -6.71
N LEU A 95 -11.75 30.31 -5.84
CA LEU A 95 -13.03 30.52 -5.16
C LEU A 95 -14.14 30.80 -6.17
N ASN A 96 -13.92 31.69 -7.13
CA ASN A 96 -14.88 31.97 -8.19
C ASN A 96 -15.18 30.72 -9.03
N LYS A 97 -14.16 29.94 -9.40
CA LYS A 97 -14.34 28.68 -10.12
C LYS A 97 -15.10 27.64 -9.31
N LEU A 98 -14.86 27.56 -8.00
CA LEU A 98 -15.58 26.69 -7.07
C LEU A 98 -17.03 27.15 -6.92
N GLU A 99 -17.29 28.46 -6.85
CA GLU A 99 -18.63 29.04 -6.78
C GLU A 99 -19.43 28.76 -8.05
N ILE A 100 -18.83 28.96 -9.23
CA ILE A 100 -19.45 28.62 -10.52
C ILE A 100 -19.75 27.12 -10.57
N LYS A 101 -18.81 26.27 -10.14
CA LYS A 101 -19.00 24.82 -10.13
C LYS A 101 -20.08 24.40 -9.13
N ALA A 102 -20.14 24.99 -7.94
CA ALA A 102 -21.20 24.71 -6.98
C ALA A 102 -22.57 25.12 -7.56
N LYS A 103 -22.65 26.30 -8.17
CA LYS A 103 -23.86 26.81 -8.84
C LYS A 103 -24.29 25.94 -10.03
N SER A 104 -23.37 25.34 -10.76
CA SER A 104 -23.70 24.52 -11.92
C SER A 104 -24.07 23.07 -11.59
N ASN A 105 -23.74 22.56 -10.40
CA ASN A 105 -23.93 21.15 -10.04
C ASN A 105 -25.15 20.89 -9.13
N PHE A 106 -26.01 21.89 -8.88
CA PHE A 106 -27.19 21.74 -8.01
C PHE A 106 -28.21 20.68 -8.48
N ASN A 107 -28.24 20.34 -9.78
CA ASN A 107 -29.18 19.38 -10.36
C ASN A 107 -28.56 18.00 -10.66
N ASP A 108 -27.32 17.72 -10.24
CA ASP A 108 -26.71 16.39 -10.42
C ASP A 108 -26.98 15.52 -9.19
N ASP A 109 -27.75 14.44 -9.36
CA ASP A 109 -28.10 13.49 -8.30
C ASP A 109 -26.86 12.87 -7.64
N ARG A 110 -25.76 12.71 -8.40
CA ARG A 110 -24.47 12.25 -7.84
C ARG A 110 -23.83 13.26 -6.91
N PHE A 111 -23.93 14.56 -7.23
CA PHE A 111 -23.40 15.62 -6.39
C PHE A 111 -24.22 15.74 -5.09
N ASN A 112 -25.54 15.63 -5.20
CA ASN A 112 -26.43 15.61 -4.05
C ASN A 112 -26.18 14.39 -3.14
N SER A 113 -25.93 13.20 -3.69
CA SER A 113 -25.57 12.01 -2.90
C SER A 113 -24.18 12.12 -2.24
N ALA A 114 -23.20 12.71 -2.92
CA ALA A 114 -21.88 12.98 -2.33
C ALA A 114 -21.93 14.04 -1.20
N MET A 115 -22.88 14.97 -1.27
CA MET A 115 -23.07 16.04 -0.28
C MET A 115 -23.98 15.62 0.90
N LYS A 116 -24.75 14.54 0.74
CA LYS A 116 -25.57 13.90 1.79
C LYS A 116 -24.76 13.11 2.83
N GLY A 117 -23.43 13.18 2.81
CA GLY A 117 -22.59 12.65 3.88
C GLY A 117 -23.00 13.23 5.25
N PHE A 118 -23.09 12.36 6.26
CA PHE A 118 -23.55 12.73 7.60
C PHE A 118 -22.68 13.86 8.20
N VAL A 119 -23.24 15.07 8.26
CA VAL A 119 -22.60 16.28 8.81
C VAL A 119 -22.17 16.10 10.27
N GLY A 120 -22.79 15.17 11.01
CA GLY A 120 -22.38 14.81 12.37
C GLY A 120 -21.08 14.01 12.47
N SER A 121 -20.48 13.59 11.34
CA SER A 121 -19.15 12.96 11.31
C SER A 121 -18.00 13.97 11.25
N LEU A 122 -18.28 15.23 10.92
CA LEU A 122 -17.28 16.31 10.88
C LEU A 122 -16.81 16.75 12.27
N ASN A 123 -17.60 16.46 13.31
CA ASN A 123 -17.27 16.75 14.70
C ASN A 123 -16.94 15.48 15.51
N LYS A 124 -16.63 14.36 14.85
CA LYS A 124 -16.11 13.18 15.56
C LYS A 124 -14.67 13.49 15.93
N GLU A 125 -14.48 14.04 17.13
CA GLU A 125 -13.15 14.12 17.72
C GLU A 125 -12.51 12.74 17.65
N ARG A 126 -11.32 12.72 17.05
CA ARG A 126 -10.58 11.50 16.77
C ARG A 126 -10.14 10.95 18.11
N ASN A 127 -10.66 9.79 18.53
CA ASN A 127 -10.13 9.09 19.69
C ASN A 127 -8.63 8.90 19.49
N GLU A 128 -7.85 9.58 20.33
CA GLU A 128 -6.48 9.19 20.59
C GLU A 128 -6.57 7.89 21.38
N ASP A 129 -5.74 6.92 20.99
CA ASP A 129 -5.58 5.59 21.61
C ASP A 129 -6.53 4.48 21.12
N THR A 130 -6.08 3.73 20.12
CA THR A 130 -5.48 2.40 20.32
C THR A 130 -5.06 1.82 18.97
N MET A 131 -3.81 1.36 18.87
CA MET A 131 -3.18 0.84 17.66
C MET A 131 -3.59 -0.61 17.33
N GLU A 132 -4.81 -1.01 17.65
CA GLU A 132 -5.23 -2.40 17.51
C GLU A 132 -6.53 -2.47 16.70
N GLU A 133 -6.41 -3.12 15.53
CA GLU A 133 -7.51 -3.78 14.83
C GLU A 133 -8.38 -3.00 13.82
N GLU A 134 -7.78 -2.17 12.96
CA GLU A 134 -8.35 -1.91 11.61
C GLU A 134 -7.98 -3.06 10.65
N VAL A 135 -8.69 -4.19 10.72
CA VAL A 135 -8.65 -5.22 9.65
C VAL A 135 -10.04 -5.63 9.15
N PHE A 136 -11.14 -5.30 9.84
CA PHE A 136 -12.47 -5.78 9.43
C PHE A 136 -13.44 -4.72 8.84
N GLU A 137 -13.19 -3.42 9.00
CA GLU A 137 -14.18 -2.38 8.63
C GLU A 137 -14.12 -1.86 7.18
N LEU A 138 -13.15 -2.29 6.36
CA LEU A 138 -13.01 -1.79 4.97
C LEU A 138 -13.67 -2.70 3.92
N ILE A 139 -14.47 -3.70 4.31
CA ILE A 139 -15.11 -4.64 3.37
C ILE A 139 -16.55 -4.26 3.02
N ASN A 140 -17.22 -3.35 3.76
CA ASN A 140 -18.68 -3.17 3.62
C ASN A 140 -19.19 -1.80 3.15
N ASN A 141 -18.36 -0.88 2.63
CA ASN A 141 -18.84 0.48 2.32
C ASN A 141 -18.60 0.98 0.88
N ASP A 142 -18.30 0.09 -0.06
CA ASP A 142 -18.33 0.44 -1.48
C ASP A 142 -19.01 -0.71 -2.22
N ASP A 143 -20.31 -0.55 -2.52
CA ASP A 143 -21.08 -1.15 -3.62
C ASP A 143 -22.53 -1.45 -3.16
N ASP A 144 -23.40 -0.44 -3.23
CA ASP A 144 -24.84 -0.65 -3.43
C ASP A 144 -25.29 0.37 -4.49
N ASP A 145 -25.45 -0.12 -5.73
CA ASP A 145 -26.74 -0.08 -6.43
C ASP A 145 -26.55 -0.57 -7.88
N ASP A 146 -27.00 -1.80 -8.15
CA ASP A 146 -27.61 -2.11 -9.44
C ASP A 146 -28.84 -3.02 -9.22
N ASP A 147 -29.93 -2.64 -9.86
CA ASP A 147 -31.32 -3.02 -9.63
C ASP A 147 -31.62 -4.54 -9.66
N ASN A 148 -32.48 -5.03 -8.74
CA ASN A 148 -33.55 -5.93 -9.16
C ASN A 148 -34.72 -6.03 -8.17
N ASN A 149 -35.83 -5.42 -8.55
CA ASN A 149 -37.15 -5.61 -7.97
C ASN A 149 -37.84 -6.79 -8.68
N ASN A 150 -37.92 -7.97 -8.05
CA ASN A 150 -39.14 -8.78 -8.00
C ASN A 150 -39.01 -10.11 -7.23
N ASN A 151 -40.04 -10.35 -6.43
CA ASN A 151 -40.38 -11.53 -5.64
C ASN A 151 -40.17 -12.89 -6.34
N ASN A 152 -39.55 -13.85 -5.65
CA ASN A 152 -40.23 -15.08 -5.18
C ASN A 152 -39.26 -16.12 -4.58
N ASN A 153 -39.62 -16.61 -3.40
CA ASN A 153 -39.36 -17.92 -2.77
C ASN A 153 -38.27 -18.83 -3.39
N ASN A 154 -37.20 -19.11 -2.63
CA ASN A 154 -36.95 -20.40 -1.98
C ASN A 154 -35.50 -20.50 -1.44
N ASN A 155 -35.39 -21.13 -0.27
CA ASN A 155 -34.16 -21.40 0.48
C ASN A 155 -33.14 -22.17 -0.37
N ASN A 156 -31.95 -21.61 -0.65
CA ASN A 156 -30.69 -22.33 -0.97
C ASN A 156 -29.42 -21.41 -1.02
N ASN A 157 -29.34 -20.33 -0.23
CA ASN A 157 -28.33 -19.26 -0.44
C ASN A 157 -27.13 -19.32 0.52
N LYS A 158 -26.31 -20.38 0.48
CA LYS A 158 -25.02 -20.37 1.23
C LYS A 158 -23.79 -20.68 0.36
N GLU A 159 -24.01 -21.10 -0.89
CA GLU A 159 -22.95 -21.39 -1.86
C GLU A 159 -22.73 -20.22 -2.86
N SER A 160 -23.75 -19.40 -3.11
CA SER A 160 -23.72 -18.23 -4.00
C SER A 160 -22.75 -17.14 -3.58
N ASP A 161 -22.61 -16.89 -2.27
CA ASP A 161 -21.91 -15.69 -1.77
C ASP A 161 -20.39 -15.82 -1.90
N LYS A 162 -19.87 -17.06 -1.80
CA LYS A 162 -18.44 -17.35 -2.03
C LYS A 162 -18.07 -17.22 -3.51
N ILE A 163 -19.00 -17.55 -4.41
CA ILE A 163 -18.80 -17.46 -5.87
C ILE A 163 -18.74 -15.99 -6.29
N ASN A 164 -19.60 -15.13 -5.72
CA ASN A 164 -19.58 -13.68 -6.00
C ASN A 164 -18.29 -13.00 -5.54
N PHE A 165 -17.74 -13.40 -4.39
CA PHE A 165 -16.46 -12.87 -3.90
C PHE A 165 -15.28 -13.26 -4.82
N ILE A 166 -15.26 -14.49 -5.33
CA ILE A 166 -14.22 -14.97 -6.26
C ILE A 166 -14.32 -14.24 -7.61
N ILE A 167 -15.54 -13.99 -8.10
CA ILE A 167 -15.79 -13.24 -9.34
C ILE A 167 -15.34 -11.79 -9.21
N GLN A 168 -15.65 -11.13 -8.08
CA GLN A 168 -15.17 -9.76 -7.79
C GLN A 168 -13.65 -9.69 -7.73
N LEU A 169 -13.00 -10.67 -7.09
CA LEU A 169 -11.55 -10.71 -6.98
C LEU A 169 -10.86 -10.90 -8.34
N TYR A 170 -11.40 -11.80 -9.18
CA TYR A 170 -10.91 -12.02 -10.55
C TYR A 170 -11.00 -10.74 -11.40
N PHE A 171 -12.13 -10.02 -11.31
CA PHE A 171 -12.34 -8.77 -12.05
C PHE A 171 -11.34 -7.69 -11.63
N LYS A 172 -11.06 -7.57 -10.32
CA LYS A 172 -10.10 -6.61 -9.76
C LYS A 172 -8.66 -6.89 -10.20
N ILE A 173 -8.28 -8.18 -10.23
CA ILE A 173 -6.95 -8.62 -10.70
C ILE A 173 -6.79 -8.37 -12.21
N LYS A 174 -7.81 -8.65 -13.01
CA LYS A 174 -7.80 -8.41 -14.46
C LYS A 174 -7.57 -6.93 -14.79
N ASN A 175 -8.24 -6.02 -14.07
CA ASN A 175 -8.10 -4.57 -14.27
C ASN A 175 -6.70 -4.05 -13.88
N LEU A 176 -6.08 -4.67 -12.88
CA LEU A 176 -4.71 -4.34 -12.47
C LEU A 176 -3.68 -4.81 -13.51
N LEU A 177 -3.91 -5.99 -14.11
CA LEU A 177 -3.07 -6.53 -15.18
C LEU A 177 -3.16 -5.70 -16.47
N SER A 178 -4.37 -5.29 -16.87
CA SER A 178 -4.57 -4.43 -18.05
C SER A 178 -3.87 -3.09 -17.86
N MET A 179 -3.93 -2.50 -16.67
CA MET A 179 -3.26 -1.24 -16.35
C MET A 179 -1.73 -1.35 -16.44
N LEU A 180 -1.14 -2.49 -16.05
CA LEU A 180 0.31 -2.73 -16.16
C LEU A 180 0.76 -2.98 -17.61
N ILE A 181 -0.08 -3.64 -18.41
CA ILE A 181 0.16 -3.85 -19.85
C ILE A 181 0.10 -2.49 -20.59
N GLU A 182 -0.88 -1.65 -20.27
CA GLU A 182 -1.03 -0.32 -20.86
C GLU A 182 0.11 0.63 -20.45
N LYS A 183 0.58 0.52 -19.20
CA LYS A 183 1.72 1.29 -18.68
C LYS A 183 3.07 0.85 -19.28
N SER A 184 3.20 -0.40 -19.70
CA SER A 184 4.41 -0.89 -20.40
C SER A 184 4.38 -0.58 -21.91
N ALA A 185 3.21 -0.59 -22.55
CA ALA A 185 3.04 -0.17 -23.94
C ALA A 185 3.25 1.35 -24.15
N SER A 186 2.72 2.19 -23.25
CA SER A 186 2.89 3.65 -23.30
C SER A 186 4.33 4.12 -23.06
N LYS A 187 5.13 3.35 -22.33
CA LYS A 187 6.56 3.61 -22.11
C LYS A 187 7.39 3.44 -23.39
N LYS A 188 6.93 2.62 -24.35
CA LYS A 188 7.59 2.40 -25.64
C LYS A 188 7.28 3.51 -26.66
N LEU A 189 6.13 4.18 -26.56
CA LEU A 189 5.72 5.28 -27.44
C LEU A 189 6.39 6.62 -27.08
N ASN A 190 6.68 6.87 -25.79
CA ASN A 190 7.26 8.14 -25.35
C ASN A 190 8.76 8.29 -25.62
N ASN A 191 9.51 7.19 -25.77
CA ASN A 191 10.95 7.28 -26.08
C ASN A 191 11.24 7.84 -27.49
N ASN A 192 10.30 7.70 -28.44
CA ASN A 192 10.46 8.27 -29.79
C ASN A 192 10.09 9.77 -29.88
N LYS A 193 9.34 10.31 -28.90
CA LYS A 193 8.95 11.74 -28.89
C LYS A 193 9.96 12.63 -28.14
N VAL A 194 10.75 12.05 -27.24
CA VAL A 194 11.76 12.79 -26.45
C VAL A 194 13.01 13.13 -27.27
N LEU A 195 13.29 12.43 -28.38
CA LEU A 195 14.48 12.70 -29.19
C LEU A 195 14.38 13.98 -30.06
N ILE A 196 13.17 14.54 -30.26
CA ILE A 196 12.97 15.66 -31.21
C ILE A 196 12.92 17.04 -30.50
N ASN A 197 12.66 17.11 -29.19
CA ASN A 197 12.42 18.38 -28.51
C ASN A 197 13.57 18.89 -27.62
N SER A 198 14.78 18.34 -27.71
CA SER A 198 15.91 18.76 -26.84
C SER A 198 16.66 20.01 -27.32
N SER A 199 16.20 20.73 -28.35
CA SER A 199 16.83 21.97 -28.81
C SER A 199 15.97 23.17 -28.45
N GLN A 200 15.97 23.56 -27.17
CA GLN A 200 15.72 24.95 -26.75
C GLN A 200 16.05 25.16 -25.27
N ASN A 201 17.26 25.71 -25.09
CA ASN A 201 17.68 26.69 -24.08
C ASN A 201 16.76 26.93 -22.88
N ASN A 202 17.24 26.57 -21.68
CA ASN A 202 16.94 27.28 -20.44
C ASN A 202 18.12 27.15 -19.46
N LYS A 203 19.12 28.04 -19.64
CA LYS A 203 20.26 28.22 -18.72
C LYS A 203 19.82 29.04 -17.50
N LYS A 204 19.14 28.42 -16.54
CA LYS A 204 18.81 29.10 -15.27
C LYS A 204 19.16 28.31 -14.00
N TRP A 205 19.60 27.06 -14.13
CA TRP A 205 19.95 26.20 -12.99
C TRP A 205 21.11 25.24 -13.28
N ASP A 206 22.22 25.75 -13.83
CA ASP A 206 23.48 24.99 -13.86
C ASP A 206 24.13 25.04 -12.48
N ILE A 207 23.81 24.06 -11.63
CA ILE A 207 24.61 23.77 -10.43
C ILE A 207 25.88 23.09 -10.92
N LYS A 208 27.02 23.78 -10.84
CA LYS A 208 28.34 23.18 -11.06
C LYS A 208 28.50 22.00 -10.11
N SER A 209 28.42 20.79 -10.64
CA SER A 209 28.92 19.58 -9.99
C SER A 209 30.43 19.73 -9.80
N THR A 210 30.84 20.32 -8.69
CA THR A 210 32.21 20.17 -8.19
C THR A 210 32.34 18.74 -7.73
N LYS A 211 32.92 17.89 -8.57
CA LYS A 211 33.47 16.59 -8.18
C LYS A 211 34.60 16.85 -7.18
N SER A 212 34.27 17.09 -5.92
CA SER A 212 35.21 16.95 -4.81
C SER A 212 34.95 15.56 -4.23
N THR A 213 35.77 14.59 -4.62
CA THR A 213 35.90 13.37 -3.82
C THR A 213 36.58 13.79 -2.52
N SER A 214 35.77 14.17 -1.52
CA SER A 214 36.28 14.51 -0.19
C SER A 214 37.03 13.29 0.34
N LYS A 215 38.35 13.41 0.47
CA LYS A 215 39.15 12.40 1.17
C LYS A 215 38.72 12.44 2.64
N VAL A 216 38.51 11.28 3.25
CA VAL A 216 37.98 11.14 4.62
C VAL A 216 39.00 10.39 5.49
N THR A 217 39.21 10.86 6.72
CA THR A 217 40.06 10.23 7.75
C THR A 217 39.18 9.49 8.76
N ILE A 218 39.64 8.34 9.26
CA ILE A 218 38.96 7.59 10.32
C ILE A 218 39.62 7.88 11.65
N CYS A 219 38.85 8.23 12.67
CA CYS A 219 39.36 8.37 14.04
C CYS A 219 39.71 7.00 14.64
N VAL A 220 40.93 6.84 15.15
CA VAL A 220 41.38 5.57 15.76
C VAL A 220 40.68 5.27 17.09
N SER A 221 40.20 6.30 17.80
CA SER A 221 39.57 6.11 19.12
C SER A 221 38.09 5.74 19.05
N CYS A 222 37.33 6.29 18.10
CA CYS A 222 35.87 6.11 18.03
C CYS A 222 35.37 5.67 16.65
N ASN A 223 36.27 5.36 15.70
CA ASN A 223 35.98 4.89 14.35
C ASN A 223 35.01 5.77 13.54
N SER A 224 34.81 7.03 13.93
CA SER A 224 34.00 7.96 13.17
C SER A 224 34.77 8.49 11.96
N LEU A 225 34.05 8.71 10.86
CA LEU A 225 34.56 9.32 9.64
C LEU A 225 34.57 10.84 9.79
N ASN A 226 35.70 11.49 9.46
CA ASN A 226 35.85 12.93 9.50
C ASN A 226 36.51 13.48 8.22
N ASP A 227 36.24 14.74 7.90
CA ASP A 227 36.83 15.40 6.74
C ASP A 227 38.35 15.59 6.91
N MET A 228 39.12 15.45 5.82
CA MET A 228 40.60 15.57 5.88
C MET A 228 41.12 16.91 6.43
N ASP A 229 40.35 17.99 6.32
CA ASP A 229 40.77 19.32 6.76
C ASP A 229 40.56 19.54 8.27
N SER A 230 40.09 18.53 9.00
CA SER A 230 39.86 18.59 10.44
C SER A 230 41.03 18.01 11.25
N ASN A 231 41.57 18.80 12.16
CA ASN A 231 42.68 18.38 13.04
C ASN A 231 42.21 17.57 14.27
N TYR A 232 40.90 17.56 14.56
CA TYR A 232 40.32 16.86 15.68
C TYR A 232 39.04 16.15 15.25
N CYS A 233 38.74 15.05 15.91
CA CYS A 233 37.55 14.27 15.67
C CYS A 233 36.31 15.04 16.15
N VAL A 234 35.33 15.25 15.27
CA VAL A 234 34.08 15.94 15.62
C VAL A 234 33.25 15.17 16.65
N SER A 235 33.41 13.84 16.73
CA SER A 235 32.63 12.99 17.65
C SER A 235 33.22 12.94 19.07
N CYS A 236 34.55 12.90 19.21
CA CYS A 236 35.20 12.69 20.51
C CYS A 236 36.19 13.80 20.91
N GLY A 237 36.49 14.76 20.04
CA GLY A 237 37.39 15.89 20.30
C GLY A 237 38.89 15.53 20.36
N ILE A 238 39.26 14.29 20.03
CA ILE A 238 40.65 13.81 20.04
C ILE A 238 41.32 14.15 18.72
N TYR A 239 42.62 14.46 18.73
CA TYR A 239 43.41 14.75 17.53
C TYR A 239 43.41 13.55 16.55
N LEU A 240 43.23 13.83 15.26
CA LEU A 240 43.11 12.80 14.19
C LEU A 240 44.44 12.34 13.61
#